data_AF-M7W5P1-F1
#
_entry.id   AF-M7W5P1-F1
#
_cell.length_a   1.000
_cell.length_b   1.000
_cell.length_c   1.000
_cell.angle_alpha   90.00
_cell.angle_beta   90.00
_cell.angle_gamma   90.00
#
_symmetry.space_group_name_H-M   'P 1'
#
loop_
_entity.id
_entity.type
_entity.pdbx_description
1 polymer ?
#
loop_
_entity_poly.entity_id
_entity_poly.type
_entity_poly.pdbx_seq_one_letter_code
_entity_poly.pdbx_strand_id
1 'polypeptide(L)'
;MINKRCGQVLLLFEENPIPYTEDMKVIFPNICIQHLYHYEEEHVFGMKKYIYHCEVSYSYYHEVHGNRIEFKKVVFNGLDRIRYGGQIPEGITDIGYKAFNGSNIQVVIMPDTVTSINNNAFENCNSLKTVYFSKNLLSIGAEAFLDCVSLKEINQPTALQFIGYHCFSGCISLKELPKEIKRSN
;
A
#
# COMPACT_ATOMS: atom_id res chain seq x y z
N MET A 1 4.70 23.71 22.21
CA MET A 1 4.78 23.12 23.56
C MET A 1 4.22 21.71 23.50
N ILE A 2 5.08 20.72 23.35
CA ILE A 2 4.67 19.32 23.45
C ILE A 2 4.47 19.02 24.94
N ASN A 3 3.28 18.53 25.29
CA ASN A 3 2.91 18.18 26.67
C ASN A 3 3.94 17.18 27.23
N LYS A 4 4.45 17.40 28.45
CA LYS A 4 5.43 16.51 29.11
C LYS A 4 4.97 15.03 29.16
N ARG A 5 3.66 14.76 29.12
CA ARG A 5 3.13 13.39 28.99
C ARG A 5 3.35 12.78 27.60
N CYS A 6 3.32 13.56 26.52
CA CYS A 6 3.60 13.04 25.17
C CYS A 6 5.08 12.68 24.98
N GLY A 7 6.00 13.40 25.62
CA GLY A 7 7.43 13.06 25.57
C GLY A 7 7.77 11.73 26.25
N GLN A 8 7.10 11.41 27.37
CA GLN A 8 7.27 10.11 28.05
C GLN A 8 6.66 8.95 27.27
N VAL A 9 5.56 9.18 26.54
CA VAL A 9 4.95 8.16 25.68
C VAL A 9 5.84 7.82 24.48
N LEU A 10 6.52 8.81 23.87
CA LEU A 10 7.48 8.55 22.79
C LEU A 10 8.70 7.74 23.26
N LEU A 11 9.24 8.03 24.44
CA LEU A 11 10.33 7.23 25.04
C LEU A 11 9.91 5.77 25.33
N LEU A 12 8.64 5.53 25.67
CA LEU A 12 8.07 4.19 25.85
C LEU A 12 7.89 3.42 24.53
N PHE A 13 7.96 4.09 23.38
CA PHE A 13 8.00 3.43 22.06
C PHE A 13 9.43 3.20 21.58
N GLU A 14 10.40 4.01 22.02
CA GLU A 14 11.84 3.78 21.77
C GLU A 14 12.38 2.60 22.58
N GLU A 15 11.88 2.40 23.81
CA GLU A 15 12.21 1.24 24.63
C GLU A 15 11.02 0.29 24.76
N ASN A 16 11.17 -0.91 24.20
CA ASN A 16 10.22 -1.99 24.40
C ASN A 16 9.99 -2.18 25.93
N PRO A 17 8.75 -2.03 26.46
CA PRO A 17 8.50 -1.99 27.90
C PRO A 17 8.80 -3.30 28.64
N ILE A 18 9.25 -4.33 27.92
CA ILE A 18 9.73 -5.60 28.46
C ILE A 18 11.24 -5.68 28.22
N PRO A 19 12.07 -5.58 29.27
CA PRO A 19 13.50 -5.83 29.16
C PRO A 19 13.75 -7.23 28.59
N TYR A 20 14.54 -7.32 27.52
CA TYR A 20 14.90 -8.60 26.91
C TYR A 20 16.02 -9.29 27.70
N THR A 21 15.68 -9.92 28.81
CA THR A 21 16.61 -10.72 29.63
C THR A 21 16.55 -12.20 29.27
N GLU A 22 17.58 -12.98 29.62
CA GLU A 22 17.59 -14.44 29.41
C GLU A 22 16.41 -15.13 30.12
N ASP A 23 16.01 -14.62 31.29
CA ASP A 23 14.86 -15.13 32.05
C ASP A 23 13.53 -14.95 31.28
N MET A 24 13.40 -13.87 30.50
CA MET A 24 12.19 -13.62 29.67
C MET A 24 12.09 -14.58 28.48
N LYS A 25 13.21 -15.06 27.93
CA LYS A 25 13.18 -16.07 26.86
C LYS A 25 12.65 -17.42 27.34
N VAL A 26 12.79 -17.72 28.63
CA VAL A 26 12.23 -18.94 29.24
C VAL A 26 10.73 -18.81 29.42
N ILE A 27 10.25 -17.63 29.84
CA ILE A 27 8.84 -17.37 30.15
C ILE A 27 8.02 -17.14 28.87
N PHE A 28 8.62 -16.48 27.88
CA PHE A 28 8.00 -16.15 26.61
C PHE A 28 8.89 -16.60 25.44
N PRO A 29 9.03 -17.91 25.19
CA PRO A 29 9.92 -18.45 24.16
C PRO A 29 9.56 -17.99 22.74
N ASN A 30 8.34 -17.47 22.56
CA ASN A 30 7.83 -16.95 21.29
C ASN A 30 7.66 -15.42 21.26
N ILE A 31 8.09 -14.67 22.29
CA ILE A 31 8.10 -13.20 22.21
C ILE A 31 9.18 -12.78 21.21
N CYS A 32 8.73 -12.22 20.09
CA CYS A 32 9.58 -11.52 19.14
C CYS A 32 9.47 -10.02 19.45
N ILE A 33 10.58 -9.38 19.81
CA ILE A 33 10.62 -7.92 19.88
C ILE A 33 10.49 -7.39 18.46
N GLN A 34 9.35 -6.73 18.18
CA GLN A 34 9.21 -5.92 16.98
C GLN A 34 9.77 -4.54 17.30
N HIS A 35 11.00 -4.30 16.86
CA HIS A 35 11.50 -2.93 16.79
C HIS A 35 10.76 -2.24 15.63
N LEU A 36 9.93 -1.25 15.96
CA LEU A 36 9.33 -0.38 14.95
C LEU A 36 10.43 0.59 14.49
N TYR A 37 11.09 0.26 13.38
CA TYR A 37 12.10 1.14 12.81
C TYR A 37 11.44 2.23 11.97
N HIS A 38 11.82 3.49 12.20
CA HIS A 38 11.66 4.54 11.20
C HIS A 38 12.73 4.35 10.12
N TYR A 39 12.44 4.68 8.85
CA TYR A 39 13.35 4.43 7.72
C TYR A 39 14.66 5.25 7.77
N GLU A 40 14.75 6.19 8.71
CA GLU A 40 15.91 7.05 8.97
C GLU A 40 16.80 6.53 10.12
N GLU A 41 16.38 5.48 10.83
CA GLU A 41 17.12 4.94 11.98
C GLU A 41 18.21 3.94 11.55
N GLU A 42 19.33 3.94 12.29
CA GLU A 42 20.39 2.97 12.09
C GLU A 42 19.94 1.56 12.51
N HIS A 43 20.22 0.59 11.64
CA HIS A 43 19.92 -0.81 11.88
C HIS A 43 20.74 -1.35 13.05
N VAL A 44 20.08 -1.98 14.03
CA VAL A 44 20.78 -2.67 15.14
C VAL A 44 21.60 -3.82 14.59
N PHE A 45 22.91 -3.83 14.90
CA PHE A 45 23.85 -4.85 14.42
C PHE A 45 23.49 -6.25 14.96
N GLY A 46 23.57 -7.27 14.11
CA GLY A 46 23.31 -8.67 14.49
C GLY A 46 21.88 -9.17 14.28
N MET A 47 20.95 -8.33 13.82
CA MET A 47 19.59 -8.74 13.51
C MET A 47 19.52 -9.59 12.23
N LYS A 48 18.70 -10.65 12.27
CA LYS A 48 18.50 -11.56 11.14
C LYS A 48 17.52 -11.00 10.10
N LYS A 49 16.62 -10.11 10.52
CA LYS A 49 15.54 -9.55 9.70
C LYS A 49 15.08 -8.21 10.25
N TYR A 50 14.70 -7.29 9.37
CA TYR A 50 14.07 -6.01 9.67
C TYR A 50 12.71 -5.96 8.98
N ILE A 51 11.69 -5.48 9.68
CA ILE A 51 10.32 -5.39 9.18
C ILE A 51 9.83 -3.96 9.34
N TYR A 52 9.63 -3.27 8.23
CA TYR A 52 9.11 -1.91 8.19
C TYR A 52 7.59 -1.94 8.06
N HIS A 53 6.91 -1.42 9.08
CA HIS A 53 5.45 -1.29 9.09
C HIS A 53 4.98 0.09 8.59
N CYS A 54 5.89 1.07 8.55
CA CYS A 54 5.60 2.38 7.99
C CYS A 54 5.41 2.32 6.48
N GLU A 55 4.64 3.28 5.97
CA GLU A 55 4.47 3.49 4.54
C GLU A 55 5.77 4.01 3.92
N VAL A 56 6.21 3.38 2.83
CA VAL A 56 7.35 3.85 2.03
C VAL A 56 6.96 3.95 0.56
N SER A 57 7.61 4.83 -0.20
CA SER A 57 7.45 4.88 -1.66
C SER A 57 8.09 3.66 -2.33
N TYR A 58 7.63 3.32 -3.53
CA TYR A 58 8.27 2.29 -4.32
C TYR A 58 9.71 2.66 -4.68
N SER A 59 10.01 3.94 -4.93
CA SER A 59 11.39 4.42 -5.14
C SER A 59 12.33 4.07 -3.98
N TYR A 60 11.92 4.31 -2.73
CA TYR A 60 12.72 3.97 -1.57
C TYR A 60 12.86 2.45 -1.41
N TYR A 61 11.75 1.72 -1.54
CA TYR A 61 11.74 0.26 -1.53
C TYR A 61 12.72 -0.30 -2.57
N HIS A 62 12.66 0.20 -3.81
CA HIS A 62 13.49 -0.27 -4.91
C HIS A 62 14.99 -0.09 -4.63
N GLU A 63 15.37 0.98 -3.94
CA GLU A 63 16.77 1.30 -3.60
C GLU A 63 17.29 0.49 -2.39
N VAL A 64 16.42 0.16 -1.43
CA VAL A 64 16.85 -0.35 -0.10
C VAL A 64 16.46 -1.82 0.15
N HIS A 65 15.49 -2.38 -0.57
CA HIS A 65 15.02 -3.75 -0.33
C HIS A 65 16.13 -4.80 -0.50
N GLY A 66 16.00 -5.90 0.24
CA GLY A 66 16.94 -7.02 0.18
C GLY A 66 16.51 -8.19 1.07
N ASN A 67 17.28 -9.27 1.05
CA ASN A 67 16.87 -10.55 1.68
C ASN A 67 16.56 -10.47 3.18
N ARG A 68 17.07 -9.46 3.89
CA ARG A 68 16.84 -9.26 5.33
C ARG A 68 15.82 -8.19 5.64
N ILE A 69 15.32 -7.47 4.64
CA ILE A 69 14.43 -6.32 4.83
C ILE A 69 13.07 -6.64 4.22
N GLU A 70 12.04 -6.55 5.04
CA GLU A 70 10.66 -6.71 4.61
C GLU A 70 9.91 -5.40 4.82
N PHE A 71 9.21 -4.94 3.79
CA PHE A 71 8.31 -3.79 3.88
C PHE A 71 6.88 -4.31 3.86
N LYS A 72 6.10 -3.91 4.86
CA LYS A 72 4.68 -4.27 4.96
C LYS A 72 3.77 -3.33 4.16
N LYS A 73 4.23 -2.12 3.87
CA LYS A 73 3.45 -1.13 3.13
C LYS A 73 4.33 -0.34 2.16
N VAL A 74 4.26 -0.70 0.89
CA VAL A 74 4.98 -0.06 -0.21
C VAL A 74 3.98 0.55 -1.18
N VAL A 75 4.01 1.87 -1.31
CA VAL A 75 3.07 2.63 -2.13
C VAL A 75 3.72 3.04 -3.44
N PHE A 76 3.09 2.71 -4.56
CA PHE A 76 3.46 3.25 -5.87
C PHE A 76 2.76 4.58 -6.11
N ASN A 77 3.51 5.68 -6.07
CA ASN A 77 2.96 7.03 -6.18
C ASN A 77 3.22 7.67 -7.56
N GLY A 78 2.76 8.92 -7.74
CA GLY A 78 2.91 9.62 -9.02
C GLY A 78 4.35 9.95 -9.41
N LEU A 79 5.26 10.12 -8.44
CA LEU A 79 6.69 10.30 -8.71
C LEU A 79 7.32 8.99 -9.17
N ASP A 80 6.92 7.87 -8.58
CA ASP A 80 7.37 6.54 -9.01
C ASP A 80 6.92 6.26 -10.45
N ARG A 81 5.69 6.62 -10.81
CA ARG A 81 5.20 6.54 -12.21
C ARG A 81 6.03 7.38 -13.18
N ILE A 82 6.42 8.59 -12.80
CA ILE A 82 7.26 9.46 -13.64
C ILE A 82 8.66 8.87 -13.82
N ARG A 83 9.22 8.27 -12.76
CA ARG A 83 10.59 7.73 -12.75
C ARG A 83 10.71 6.36 -13.44
N TYR A 84 9.77 5.46 -13.18
CA TYR A 84 9.83 4.06 -13.61
C TYR A 84 8.82 3.70 -14.72
N GLY A 85 7.94 4.64 -15.08
CA GLY A 85 6.91 4.45 -16.09
C GLY A 85 5.57 3.97 -15.53
N GLY A 86 4.62 3.70 -16.42
CA GLY A 86 3.26 3.33 -16.07
C GLY A 86 3.06 1.85 -15.69
N GLN A 87 4.08 1.01 -15.81
CA GLN A 87 3.99 -0.40 -15.41
C GLN A 87 4.09 -0.50 -13.90
N ILE A 88 3.15 -1.23 -13.30
CA ILE A 88 3.10 -1.43 -11.85
C ILE A 88 4.08 -2.56 -11.49
N PRO A 89 5.15 -2.29 -10.73
CA PRO A 89 6.18 -3.27 -10.41
C PRO A 89 5.77 -4.20 -9.27
N GLU A 90 6.41 -5.36 -9.16
CA GLU A 90 6.26 -6.30 -8.04
C GLU A 90 6.71 -5.66 -6.70
N GLY A 91 6.21 -6.21 -5.59
CA GLY A 91 6.63 -5.81 -4.24
C GLY A 91 5.91 -4.58 -3.69
N ILE A 92 5.03 -3.94 -4.48
CA ILE A 92 4.13 -2.90 -3.98
C ILE A 92 2.89 -3.51 -3.33
N THR A 93 2.34 -2.82 -2.34
CA THR A 93 1.11 -3.23 -1.65
C THR A 93 -0.07 -2.32 -1.96
N ASP A 94 0.19 -1.06 -2.34
CA ASP A 94 -0.82 -0.02 -2.48
C ASP A 94 -0.56 0.83 -3.72
N ILE A 95 -1.61 1.18 -4.46
CA ILE A 95 -1.55 2.26 -5.45
C ILE A 95 -1.84 3.58 -4.75
N GLY A 96 -0.90 4.54 -4.85
CA GLY A 96 -0.94 5.80 -4.12
C GLY A 96 -2.04 6.77 -4.57
N TYR A 97 -2.36 7.73 -3.69
CA TYR A 97 -3.27 8.83 -4.00
C TYR A 97 -2.85 9.53 -5.29
N LYS A 98 -3.77 9.64 -6.26
CA LYS A 98 -3.53 10.25 -7.57
C LYS A 98 -2.32 9.71 -8.36
N ALA A 99 -1.85 8.50 -8.08
CA ALA A 99 -0.62 7.98 -8.68
C ALA A 99 -0.62 8.01 -10.23
N PHE A 100 -1.77 7.74 -10.82
CA PHE A 100 -2.01 7.71 -12.27
C PHE A 100 -2.99 8.80 -12.74
N ASN A 101 -3.36 9.77 -11.91
CA ASN A 101 -4.35 10.79 -12.27
C ASN A 101 -4.00 11.46 -13.61
N GLY A 102 -4.97 11.48 -14.54
CA GLY A 102 -4.81 12.05 -15.87
C GLY A 102 -3.79 11.35 -16.78
N SER A 103 -3.32 10.14 -16.43
CA SER A 103 -2.30 9.45 -17.22
C SER A 103 -2.88 8.86 -18.51
N ASN A 104 -2.04 8.79 -19.55
CA ASN A 104 -2.39 8.17 -20.84
C ASN A 104 -2.19 6.64 -20.86
N ILE A 105 -2.21 5.99 -19.69
CA ILE A 105 -2.04 4.54 -19.60
C ILE A 105 -3.24 3.84 -20.26
N GLN A 106 -3.00 2.77 -21.01
CA GLN A 106 -4.05 2.03 -21.71
C GLN A 106 -4.45 0.73 -21.01
N VAL A 107 -3.48 0.09 -20.35
CA VAL A 107 -3.68 -1.19 -19.67
C VAL A 107 -2.95 -1.12 -18.34
N VAL A 108 -3.65 -1.54 -17.29
CA VAL A 108 -3.08 -1.71 -15.94
C VAL A 108 -3.08 -3.20 -15.61
N ILE A 109 -1.92 -3.71 -15.20
CA ILE A 109 -1.76 -5.07 -14.68
C ILE A 109 -1.21 -4.93 -13.27
N MET A 110 -2.00 -5.34 -12.28
CA MET A 110 -1.60 -5.27 -10.87
C MET A 110 -1.00 -6.61 -10.42
N PRO A 111 0.20 -6.61 -9.84
CA PRO A 111 0.74 -7.75 -9.12
C PRO A 111 -0.19 -8.22 -8.01
N ASP A 112 -0.14 -9.52 -7.70
CA ASP A 112 -0.92 -10.11 -6.61
C ASP A 112 -0.52 -9.58 -5.23
N THR A 113 0.59 -8.85 -5.11
CA THR A 113 0.99 -8.17 -3.87
C THR A 113 0.15 -6.92 -3.58
N VAL A 114 -0.53 -6.34 -4.58
CA VAL A 114 -1.39 -5.18 -4.40
C VAL A 114 -2.66 -5.58 -3.65
N THR A 115 -2.93 -4.88 -2.55
CA THR A 115 -4.09 -5.11 -1.68
C THR A 115 -5.03 -3.91 -1.63
N SER A 116 -4.57 -2.72 -2.03
CA SER A 116 -5.38 -1.50 -2.02
C SER A 116 -5.12 -0.60 -3.23
N ILE A 117 -6.14 0.16 -3.61
CA ILE A 117 -6.05 1.29 -4.54
C ILE A 117 -6.57 2.51 -3.80
N ASN A 118 -5.76 3.56 -3.64
CA ASN A 118 -6.18 4.77 -2.93
C ASN A 118 -7.09 5.68 -3.75
N ASN A 119 -7.61 6.71 -3.08
CA ASN A 119 -8.53 7.67 -3.69
C ASN A 119 -7.92 8.33 -4.92
N ASN A 120 -8.76 8.55 -5.95
CA ASN A 120 -8.41 9.22 -7.20
C ASN A 120 -7.20 8.61 -7.94
N ALA A 121 -6.79 7.38 -7.61
CA ALA A 121 -5.54 6.79 -8.11
C ALA A 121 -5.44 6.81 -9.64
N PHE A 122 -6.52 6.51 -10.34
CA PHE A 122 -6.64 6.49 -11.81
C PHE A 122 -7.67 7.50 -12.34
N GLU A 123 -8.07 8.49 -11.54
CA GLU A 123 -9.04 9.51 -11.98
C GLU A 123 -8.59 10.15 -13.31
N ASN A 124 -9.54 10.40 -14.22
CA ASN A 124 -9.32 11.01 -15.54
C ASN A 124 -8.34 10.25 -16.46
N CYS A 125 -8.09 8.95 -16.24
CA CYS A 125 -7.33 8.11 -17.16
C CYS A 125 -8.14 7.79 -18.42
N ASN A 126 -8.40 8.79 -19.26
CA ASN A 126 -9.29 8.69 -20.43
C ASN A 126 -8.81 7.70 -21.51
N SER A 127 -7.54 7.29 -21.48
CA SER A 127 -6.99 6.28 -22.39
C SER A 127 -7.04 4.86 -21.84
N LEU A 128 -7.36 4.68 -20.54
CA LEU A 128 -7.37 3.39 -19.87
C LEU A 128 -8.52 2.54 -20.39
N LYS A 129 -8.20 1.39 -20.96
CA LYS A 129 -9.17 0.46 -21.57
C LYS A 129 -9.40 -0.78 -20.73
N THR A 130 -8.35 -1.26 -20.06
CA THR A 130 -8.38 -2.54 -19.37
C THR A 130 -7.63 -2.47 -18.04
N VAL A 131 -8.23 -3.01 -16.98
CA VAL A 131 -7.60 -3.16 -15.67
C VAL A 131 -7.65 -4.62 -15.24
N TYR A 132 -6.48 -5.19 -15.00
CA TYR A 132 -6.34 -6.48 -14.34
C TYR A 132 -5.97 -6.25 -12.87
N PHE A 133 -6.97 -6.24 -12.01
CA PHE A 133 -6.83 -6.20 -10.56
C PHE A 133 -6.10 -7.43 -10.02
N SER A 134 -5.38 -7.22 -8.92
CA SER A 134 -4.82 -8.27 -8.08
C SER A 134 -5.91 -9.20 -7.56
N LYS A 135 -5.62 -10.50 -7.47
CA LYS A 135 -6.55 -11.46 -6.83
C LYS A 135 -6.72 -11.21 -5.32
N ASN A 136 -5.75 -10.51 -4.73
CA ASN A 136 -5.71 -10.16 -3.30
C ASN A 136 -6.17 -8.72 -3.04
N LEU A 137 -6.74 -8.03 -4.04
CA LEU A 137 -7.26 -6.68 -3.87
C LEU A 137 -8.41 -6.67 -2.86
N LEU A 138 -8.26 -5.93 -1.76
CA LEU A 138 -9.22 -5.85 -0.66
C LEU A 138 -10.06 -4.57 -0.73
N SER A 139 -9.47 -3.46 -1.19
CA SER A 139 -10.14 -2.17 -1.18
C SER A 139 -9.82 -1.32 -2.41
N ILE A 140 -10.83 -0.58 -2.87
CA ILE A 140 -10.70 0.47 -3.88
C ILE A 140 -11.24 1.77 -3.28
N GLY A 141 -10.43 2.82 -3.33
CA GLY A 141 -10.74 4.12 -2.76
C GLY A 141 -11.83 4.87 -3.52
N ALA A 142 -12.27 5.99 -2.93
CA ALA A 142 -13.23 6.89 -3.53
C ALA A 142 -12.68 7.48 -4.83
N GLU A 143 -13.54 7.59 -5.84
CA GLU A 143 -13.22 8.20 -7.15
C GLU A 143 -11.99 7.58 -7.84
N ALA A 144 -11.57 6.36 -7.45
CA ALA A 144 -10.32 5.78 -7.91
C ALA A 144 -10.24 5.62 -9.44
N PHE A 145 -11.37 5.41 -10.11
CA PHE A 145 -11.50 5.36 -11.58
C PHE A 145 -12.51 6.40 -12.09
N LEU A 146 -12.69 7.52 -11.37
CA LEU A 146 -13.57 8.60 -11.79
C LEU A 146 -13.19 9.07 -13.20
N ASP A 147 -14.19 9.20 -14.07
CA ASP A 147 -14.07 9.67 -15.45
C ASP A 147 -13.05 8.88 -16.30
N CYS A 148 -12.87 7.58 -16.03
CA CYS A 148 -12.15 6.67 -16.94
C CYS A 148 -13.05 6.28 -18.14
N VAL A 149 -13.33 7.23 -19.03
CA VAL A 149 -14.36 7.07 -20.08
C VAL A 149 -14.13 5.91 -21.05
N SER A 150 -12.86 5.51 -21.26
CA SER A 150 -12.49 4.41 -22.16
C SER A 150 -12.40 3.05 -21.47
N LEU A 151 -12.58 2.98 -20.14
CA LEU A 151 -12.43 1.73 -19.39
C LEU A 151 -13.57 0.79 -19.78
N LYS A 152 -13.21 -0.33 -20.41
CA LYS A 152 -14.15 -1.31 -20.98
C LYS A 152 -14.18 -2.60 -20.20
N GLU A 153 -13.01 -3.03 -19.74
CA GLU A 153 -12.80 -4.38 -19.24
C GLU A 153 -12.06 -4.36 -17.91
N ILE A 154 -12.61 -5.10 -16.96
CA ILE A 154 -12.00 -5.40 -15.68
C ILE A 154 -12.12 -6.90 -15.42
N ASN A 155 -11.15 -7.49 -14.75
CA ASN A 155 -11.37 -8.79 -14.11
C ASN A 155 -12.15 -8.60 -12.79
N GLN A 156 -12.81 -9.65 -12.32
CA GLN A 156 -13.54 -9.62 -11.05
C GLN A 156 -12.58 -9.97 -9.90
N PRO A 157 -12.27 -9.03 -8.99
CA PRO A 157 -11.41 -9.33 -7.85
C PRO A 157 -12.14 -10.24 -6.85
N THR A 158 -11.52 -11.35 -6.49
CA THR A 158 -12.14 -12.38 -5.63
C THR A 158 -12.14 -12.04 -4.15
N ALA A 159 -11.21 -11.19 -3.69
CA ALA A 159 -11.03 -10.82 -2.30
C ALA A 159 -11.58 -9.42 -1.94
N LEU A 160 -12.25 -8.75 -2.89
CA LEU A 160 -12.66 -7.35 -2.74
C LEU A 160 -13.74 -7.20 -1.66
N GLN A 161 -13.47 -6.34 -0.69
CA GLN A 161 -14.35 -6.09 0.45
C GLN A 161 -15.01 -4.71 0.39
N PHE A 162 -14.29 -3.72 -0.15
CA PHE A 162 -14.68 -2.31 -0.08
C PHE A 162 -14.49 -1.59 -1.42
N ILE A 163 -15.50 -0.83 -1.82
CA ILE A 163 -15.45 0.11 -2.93
C ILE A 163 -15.90 1.48 -2.43
N GLY A 164 -15.05 2.49 -2.60
CA GLY A 164 -15.34 3.86 -2.22
C GLY A 164 -16.41 4.50 -3.11
N TYR A 165 -16.98 5.60 -2.61
CA TYR A 165 -18.00 6.35 -3.35
C TYR A 165 -17.47 6.86 -4.70
N HIS A 166 -18.36 6.96 -5.70
CA HIS A 166 -18.06 7.42 -7.05
C HIS A 166 -16.86 6.74 -7.75
N CYS A 167 -16.42 5.56 -7.27
CA CYS A 167 -15.21 4.89 -7.74
C CYS A 167 -15.17 4.70 -9.27
N PHE A 168 -16.29 4.30 -9.88
CA PHE A 168 -16.44 4.10 -11.32
C PHE A 168 -17.41 5.12 -11.96
N SER A 169 -17.63 6.26 -11.31
CA SER A 169 -18.46 7.33 -11.90
C SER A 169 -17.80 7.81 -13.20
N GLY A 170 -18.59 8.07 -14.25
CA GLY A 170 -18.05 8.48 -15.56
C GLY A 170 -17.39 7.36 -16.38
N CYS A 171 -17.30 6.12 -15.88
CA CYS A 171 -16.84 4.95 -16.66
C CYS A 171 -17.90 4.47 -17.65
N ILE A 172 -18.25 5.31 -18.63
CA ILE A 172 -19.37 5.08 -19.56
C ILE A 172 -19.20 3.85 -20.47
N SER A 173 -17.97 3.39 -20.68
CA SER A 173 -17.65 2.23 -21.53
C SER A 173 -17.62 0.91 -20.75
N LEU A 174 -17.73 0.95 -19.42
CA LEU A 174 -17.54 -0.21 -18.56
C LEU A 174 -18.80 -1.08 -18.58
N LYS A 175 -18.64 -2.35 -18.97
CA LYS A 175 -19.78 -3.28 -19.13
C LYS A 175 -20.34 -3.76 -17.80
N GLU A 176 -19.48 -4.04 -16.84
CA GLU A 176 -19.82 -4.62 -15.55
C GLU A 176 -18.96 -3.99 -14.45
N LEU A 177 -19.58 -3.69 -13.31
CA LEU A 177 -18.88 -3.23 -12.11
C LEU A 177 -18.31 -4.44 -11.33
N PRO A 178 -17.28 -4.25 -10.49
CA PRO A 178 -16.85 -5.28 -9.56
C PRO A 178 -18.01 -5.68 -8.63
N LYS A 179 -18.20 -6.98 -8.41
CA LYS A 179 -19.16 -7.48 -7.42
C LYS A 179 -18.69 -7.08 -6.02
N GLU A 180 -19.48 -6.28 -5.32
CA GLU A 180 -19.13 -5.76 -3.99
C GLU A 180 -19.80 -6.56 -2.86
N ILE A 181 -19.13 -6.64 -1.71
CA ILE A 181 -19.65 -7.28 -0.50
C ILE A 181 -20.31 -6.24 0.43
N LYS A 182 -19.87 -4.98 0.42
CA LYS A 182 -20.43 -3.86 1.21
C LYS A 182 -20.20 -2.50 0.51
N ARG A 183 -21.26 -1.67 0.39
CA ARG A 183 -21.17 -0.25 0.05
C ARG A 183 -20.95 0.57 1.32
N SER A 184 -19.98 1.48 1.36
CA SER A 184 -20.01 2.58 2.34
C SER A 184 -21.02 3.63 1.87
N ASN A 185 -22.03 3.85 2.69
CA ASN A 185 -22.95 4.99 2.59
C ASN A 185 -22.21 6.32 2.80
#